data_AF-A0A537DYF2-F1
#
_entry.id   AF-A0A537DYF2-F1
#
_cell.length_a   1.000
_cell.length_b   1.000
_cell.length_c   1.000
_cell.angle_alpha   90.00
_cell.angle_beta   90.00
_cell.angle_gamma   90.00
#
_symmetry.space_group_name_H-M   'P 1'
#
loop_
_entity.id
_entity.type
_entity.pdbx_description
1 polymer ?
#
loop_
_entity_poly.entity_id
_entity_poly.type
_entity_poly.pdbx_seq_one_letter_code
_entity_poly.pdbx_strand_id
1 'polypeptide(L)' 'MNEIELAPGFVREVVEVWEAWEGREAAPLKLQQLMLNLRIDVHRLYKIGVRPQEKPKIPVYTDTRLI' A
#
# COMPACT_ATOMS: atom_id res chain seq x y z
N MET A 1 -6.79 22.57 -4.72
CA MET A 1 -6.60 21.74 -3.50
C MET A 1 -5.28 21.03 -3.68
N ASN A 2 -4.34 21.19 -2.76
CA ASN A 2 -3.08 20.43 -2.79
C ASN A 2 -3.32 19.14 -2.02
N GLU A 3 -3.63 18.07 -2.73
CA GLU A 3 -3.77 16.74 -2.15
C GLU A 3 -2.39 16.08 -2.06
N ILE A 4 -2.14 15.38 -0.96
CA ILE A 4 -0.94 14.54 -0.83
C ILE A 4 -1.36 13.12 -1.19
N GLU A 5 -0.89 12.65 -2.33
CA GLU A 5 -1.03 11.24 -2.70
C GLU A 5 0.06 10.42 -2.01
N LEU A 6 -0.36 9.40 -1.25
CA LEU A 6 0.55 8.48 -0.59
C LEU A 6 0.58 7.15 -1.34
N ALA A 7 1.78 6.62 -1.56
CA ALA A 7 1.94 5.29 -2.14
C ALA A 7 1.25 4.23 -1.23
N PRO A 8 0.45 3.30 -1.77
CA PRO A 8 -0.27 2.31 -0.96
C PRO A 8 0.62 1.50 -0.01
N GLY A 9 1.84 1.15 -0.44
CA GLY A 9 2.82 0.45 0.40
C GLY A 9 3.27 1.29 1.60
N PHE A 10 3.50 2.58 1.39
CA PHE A 10 3.86 3.51 2.47
C PHE A 10 2.73 3.64 3.49
N VAL A 11 1.48 3.79 3.03
CA VAL A 11 0.32 3.88 3.94
C VAL A 11 0.19 2.61 4.78
N ARG A 12 0.43 1.45 4.19
CA ARG A 12 0.44 0.17 4.90
C ARG A 12 1.49 0.15 6.01
N GLU A 13 2.74 0.52 5.71
CA GLU A 13 3.82 0.57 6.71
C GLU A 13 3.49 1.52 7.87
N VAL A 14 2.90 2.69 7.58
CA VAL A 14 2.46 3.65 8.61
C VAL A 14 1.39 3.03 9.52
N VAL A 15 0.41 2.33 8.96
CA VAL A 15 -0.64 1.65 9.73
C VAL A 15 -0.05 0.52 10.58
N GLU A 16 0.90 -0.25 10.05
CA GLU A 16 1.58 -1.32 10.79
C GLU A 16 2.37 -0.76 11.98
N VAL A 17 3.10 0.35 11.79
CA VAL A 17 3.80 1.04 12.88
C VAL A 17 2.82 1.58 13.91
N TRP A 18 1.71 2.18 13.48
CA TRP A 18 0.67 2.67 14.38
C TRP A 18 0.07 1.57 15.26
N GLU A 19 -0.25 0.41 14.68
CA GLU A 19 -0.82 -0.74 15.40
C GLU A 19 0.18 -1.42 16.35
N ALA A 20 1.49 -1.22 16.15
CA ALA A 20 2.53 -1.67 17.07
C ALA A 20 2.88 -0.64 18.16
N TRP A 21 2.44 0.62 18.02
CA TRP A 21 2.81 1.68 18.95
C TRP A 21 2.08 1.56 20.29
N GLU A 22 2.84 1.27 21.35
CA GLU A 22 2.39 1.33 22.74
C GLU A 22 1.92 2.74 23.13
N GLY A 23 0.74 2.81 23.76
CA GLY A 23 0.17 4.09 24.20
C GLY A 23 -0.54 4.88 23.10
N ARG A 24 -0.74 4.32 21.90
CA ARG A 24 -1.52 4.96 20.81
C ARG A 24 -2.93 5.41 21.23
N GLU A 25 -3.50 4.76 22.24
CA GLU A 25 -4.82 5.11 22.82
C GLU A 25 -4.84 6.54 23.40
N ALA A 26 -3.68 7.04 23.85
CA ALA A 26 -3.53 8.39 24.38
C ALA A 26 -3.33 9.46 23.29
N ALA A 27 -3.22 9.06 22.03
CA ALA A 27 -3.05 10.00 20.94
C ALA A 27 -4.28 10.90 20.77
N PRO A 28 -4.12 12.13 20.25
CA PRO A 28 -5.25 13.01 19.95
C PRO A 28 -6.26 12.33 19.02
N LEU A 29 -7.56 12.56 19.29
CA LEU A 29 -8.66 11.94 18.53
C LEU A 29 -8.50 12.08 17.01
N LYS A 30 -8.06 13.24 16.53
CA LYS A 30 -7.83 13.48 15.09
C LYS A 30 -6.79 12.53 14.48
N LEU A 31 -5.75 12.19 15.24
CA LEU A 31 -4.72 11.25 14.78
C LEU A 31 -5.29 9.83 14.74
N GLN A 32 -6.07 9.44 15.75
CA GLN A 32 -6.75 8.13 15.76
C GLN A 32 -7.70 7.99 14.56
N GLN A 33 -8.48 9.04 14.26
CA GLN A 33 -9.37 9.09 13.10
C GLN A 33 -8.61 9.00 11.77
N LEU A 34 -7.48 9.70 11.66
CA LEU A 34 -6.62 9.59 10.47
C LEU A 34 -6.16 8.14 10.28
N MET A 35 -5.65 7.51 11.33
CA MET A 35 -5.15 6.13 11.27
C MET A 35 -6.27 5.12 10.95
N LEU A 36 -7.48 5.35 11.46
CA LEU A 36 -8.66 4.56 11.09
C LEU A 36 -8.97 4.67 9.59
N ASN A 37 -8.97 5.88 9.03
CA ASN A 37 -9.23 6.09 7.61
C ASN A 37 -8.16 5.40 6.74
N LEU A 38 -6.88 5.56 7.09
CA LEU A 38 -5.78 4.90 6.39
C LEU A 38 -5.91 3.37 6.46
N ARG A 39 -6.32 2.81 7.60
CA ARG A 39 -6.57 1.38 7.75
C ARG A 39 -7.70 0.90 6.85
N ILE A 40 -8.80 1.65 6.74
CA ILE A 40 -9.91 1.33 5.84
C ILE A 40 -9.43 1.34 4.37
N ASP A 41 -8.63 2.35 4.00
CA ASP A 41 -8.10 2.47 2.64
C ASP A 41 -7.16 1.32 2.29
N VAL A 42 -6.22 0.98 3.17
CA VAL A 42 -5.34 -0.20 3.01
C VAL A 42 -6.19 -1.47 2.93
N HIS A 43 -7.18 -1.64 3.81
CA HIS A 43 -8.03 -2.81 3.77
C HIS A 43 -8.78 -2.94 2.44
N ARG A 44 -9.32 -1.84 1.93
CA ARG A 44 -10.02 -1.79 0.64
C ARG A 44 -9.07 -2.16 -0.51
N LEU A 45 -7.88 -1.58 -0.54
CA LEU A 45 -6.89 -1.80 -1.60
C LEU A 45 -6.34 -3.24 -1.61
N TYR A 46 -6.17 -3.86 -0.43
CA TYR A 46 -5.52 -5.16 -0.30
C TYR A 46 -6.47 -6.35 -0.10
N LYS A 47 -7.70 -6.17 0.42
CA LYS A 47 -8.72 -7.26 0.48
C LYS A 47 -9.53 -7.40 -0.80
N ILE A 48 -9.84 -6.30 -1.49
CA ILE A 48 -10.59 -6.37 -2.76
C ILE A 48 -9.58 -6.70 -3.86
N GLY A 49 -9.23 -7.98 -3.94
CA GLY A 49 -8.53 -8.57 -5.08
C GLY A 49 -7.26 -7.83 -5.45
N VAL A 50 -6.16 -8.18 -4.78
CA VAL A 50 -4.86 -8.23 -5.44
C VAL A 50 -5.07 -8.97 -6.77
N ARG A 51 -5.27 -8.25 -7.88
CA ARG A 51 -4.91 -8.83 -9.17
C ARG A 51 -3.45 -9.23 -8.98
N PRO A 52 -3.09 -10.50 -9.20
CA PRO A 52 -1.69 -10.89 -9.11
C PRO A 52 -0.92 -9.84 -9.89
N GLN A 53 0.05 -9.17 -9.27
CA GLN A 53 0.99 -8.36 -10.04
C GLN A 53 1.48 -9.31 -11.14
N GLU A 54 1.13 -9.03 -12.39
CA GLU A 54 1.67 -9.78 -13.51
C GLU A 54 3.17 -9.61 -13.37
N LYS A 55 3.86 -10.67 -12.94
CA LYS A 55 5.33 -10.70 -12.90
C LYS A 55 5.77 -10.17 -14.26
N PRO A 56 6.69 -9.20 -14.33
CA PRO A 56 7.13 -8.66 -15.60
C PRO A 56 7.53 -9.85 -16.49
N LYS A 57 6.80 -10.02 -17.61
CA LYS A 57 7.04 -11.11 -18.55
C LYS A 57 8.48 -10.94 -19.04
N ILE A 58 9.36 -11.85 -18.65
CA ILE A 58 10.74 -11.86 -19.14
C ILE A 58 10.64 -11.92 -20.67
N PRO A 59 11.15 -10.91 -21.40
CA PRO A 59 11.11 -10.94 -22.85
C PRO A 59 11.90 -12.16 -23.34
N VAL A 60 11.19 -13.09 -23.97
CA VAL A 60 11.82 -14.22 -24.68
C VAL A 60 12.34 -13.63 -25.98
N TYR A 61 13.64 -13.37 -26.04
CA TYR A 61 14.30 -13.00 -27.28
C TYR A 61 14.47 -14.27 -28.11
N THR A 62 13.63 -14.44 -29.13
CA THR A 62 13.84 -15.46 -30.15
C THR A 62 15.05 -15.04 -30.99
N ASP A 63 16.13 -15.83 -30.94
CA ASP A 63 17.36 -15.63 -31.69
C ASP A 63 17.06 -15.50 -33.20
N THR A 64 17.08 -14.27 -33.72
CA THR A 64 16.97 -13.99 -35.15
C THR A 64 18.30 -14.32 -35.81
N ARG A 65 18.62 -15.61 -35.90
CA ARG A 65 19.70 -16.06 -36.79
C ARG A 65 19.25 -15.77 -38.21
N LEU A 66 19.87 -14.75 -38.79
CA LEU A 66 19.85 -14.44 -40.21
C LEU A 66 20.35 -15.69 -40.95
N ILE A 67 19.44 -16.37 -41.63
CA ILE A 67 19.74 -17.38 -42.64
C ILE A 67 19.93 -16.64 -43.97
#